data_AF-A0A3D5TNZ5-F1
#
_entry.id   AF-A0A3D5TNZ5-F1
#
_cell.length_a   1.000
_cell.length_b   1.000
_cell.length_c   1.000
_cell.angle_alpha   90.00
_cell.angle_beta   90.00
_cell.angle_gamma   90.00
#
_symmetry.space_group_name_H-M   'P 1'
#
loop_
_entity.id
_entity.type
_entity.pdbx_description
1 polymer ?
#
loop_
_entity_poly.entity_id
_entity_poly.type
_entity_poly.pdbx_seq_one_letter_code
_entity_poly.pdbx_strand_id
1 'polypeptide(L)'
;MKKSISAILSVLLVLVLALTLFACGKTGDTDEMTGDGDMQTTEEVMTEYDVTKDAFELSLYTDSSSASYRALGDPVQIFKTGSAIYPNDRIRFVSNVDGVIVTLVKLKYNEADNEMESDGILFSMKVKKGEVYEFDGSLAETVPTAAIEAEKGGMAARKVLTYDGRDGKTDYVLKSEPLLFDEAVG
;
A
#
# COMPACT_ATOMS: atom_id res chain seq x y z
N MET A 1 -30.00 3.91 10.39
CA MET A 1 -29.79 5.02 9.44
C MET A 1 -28.71 5.95 9.96
N LYS A 2 -27.46 5.79 9.50
CA LYS A 2 -26.36 6.76 9.63
C LYS A 2 -25.39 6.51 8.47
N LYS A 3 -25.73 6.97 7.28
CA LYS A 3 -24.87 6.96 6.08
C LYS A 3 -25.16 8.24 5.30
N SER A 4 -24.47 9.33 5.62
CA SER A 4 -24.50 10.53 4.77
C SER A 4 -23.46 11.61 5.10
N ILE A 5 -22.57 11.42 6.09
CA ILE A 5 -21.59 12.47 6.43
C ILE A 5 -20.32 12.39 5.54
N SER A 6 -19.93 11.18 5.10
CA SER A 6 -18.68 11.00 4.35
C SER A 6 -18.73 11.52 2.90
N ALA A 7 -19.91 11.48 2.26
CA ALA A 7 -20.06 11.95 0.88
C ALA A 7 -20.03 13.48 0.78
N ILE A 8 -20.58 14.18 1.80
CA ILE A 8 -20.64 15.65 1.83
C ILE A 8 -19.24 16.25 2.01
N LEU A 9 -18.37 15.59 2.79
CA LEU A 9 -17.00 16.06 3.02
C LEU A 9 -16.13 15.97 1.76
N SER A 10 -16.32 14.93 0.95
CA SER A 10 -15.59 14.72 -0.31
C SER A 10 -15.97 15.78 -1.36
N VAL A 11 -17.27 16.07 -1.50
CA VAL A 11 -17.76 17.10 -2.43
C VAL A 11 -17.30 18.51 -2.02
N LEU A 12 -17.27 18.80 -0.71
CA LEU A 12 -16.81 20.10 -0.22
C LEU A 12 -15.32 20.34 -0.50
N LEU A 13 -14.49 19.29 -0.41
CA LEU A 13 -13.05 19.38 -0.68
C LEU A 13 -12.76 19.68 -2.16
N VAL A 14 -13.50 19.05 -3.08
CA VAL A 14 -13.39 19.27 -4.53
C VAL A 14 -13.84 20.70 -4.90
N LEU A 15 -14.87 21.24 -4.24
CA LEU A 15 -15.37 22.59 -4.50
C LEU A 15 -14.38 23.69 -4.07
N VAL A 16 -13.67 23.50 -2.95
CA VAL A 16 -12.63 24.45 -2.49
C VAL A 16 -11.43 24.46 -3.44
N LEU A 17 -11.04 23.31 -3.98
CA LEU A 17 -9.94 23.20 -4.94
C LEU A 17 -10.26 23.91 -6.27
N ALA A 18 -11.52 23.85 -6.71
CA ALA A 18 -11.99 24.55 -7.92
C ALA A 18 -12.04 26.08 -7.74
N LEU A 19 -12.37 26.57 -6.54
CA LEU A 19 -12.46 28.01 -6.26
C LEU A 19 -11.08 28.69 -6.16
N THR A 20 -10.01 27.96 -5.81
CA THR A 20 -8.65 28.52 -5.80
C THR A 20 -8.06 28.73 -7.20
N LEU A 21 -8.61 28.07 -8.24
CA LEU A 21 -8.18 28.25 -9.63
C LEU A 21 -8.79 29.47 -10.31
N PHE A 22 -9.89 30.03 -9.77
CA PHE A 22 -10.60 31.18 -10.36
C PHE A 22 -10.22 32.55 -9.76
N ALA A 23 -9.31 32.60 -8.79
CA ALA A 23 -8.95 33.84 -8.08
C ALA A 23 -7.72 34.59 -8.65
N CYS A 24 -7.26 34.27 -9.87
CA CYS A 24 -6.22 35.04 -10.56
C CYS A 24 -6.74 35.55 -11.91
N GLY A 25 -7.64 36.54 -11.86
CA GLY A 25 -8.09 37.28 -13.03
C GLY A 25 -8.49 38.69 -12.61
N LYS A 26 -7.52 39.58 -12.49
CA LYS A 26 -7.77 41.02 -12.29
C LYS A 26 -7.54 41.75 -13.62
N THR A 27 -8.65 42.21 -14.20
CA THR A 27 -8.86 43.40 -15.07
C THR A 27 -7.97 43.63 -16.30
N GLY A 28 -8.63 43.77 -17.46
CA GLY A 28 -8.12 44.47 -18.64
C GLY A 28 -9.22 44.57 -19.71
N ASP A 29 -9.56 45.79 -20.10
CA ASP A 29 -10.68 46.19 -20.94
C ASP A 29 -10.69 45.58 -22.36
N THR A 30 -11.91 45.49 -22.90
CA THR A 30 -12.21 45.09 -24.27
C THR A 30 -11.72 46.16 -25.25
N ASP A 31 -10.70 45.83 -26.03
CA ASP A 31 -10.40 46.53 -27.28
C ASP A 31 -10.22 45.47 -28.37
N GLU A 32 -11.12 45.50 -29.35
CA GLU A 32 -11.04 44.68 -30.55
C GLU A 32 -9.85 45.16 -31.39
N MET A 33 -8.82 44.32 -31.49
CA MET A 33 -7.79 44.49 -32.51
C MET A 33 -7.55 43.17 -33.23
N THR A 34 -7.90 43.16 -34.51
CA THR A 34 -7.53 42.12 -35.49
C THR A 34 -6.02 41.97 -35.52
N GLY A 35 -5.52 40.87 -34.95
CA GLY A 35 -4.11 40.52 -34.89
C GLY A 35 -3.90 39.06 -35.29
N ASP A 36 -3.09 38.86 -36.32
CA ASP A 36 -2.62 37.58 -36.86
C ASP A 36 -1.93 36.80 -35.72
N GLY A 37 -2.63 35.81 -35.17
CA GLY A 37 -2.22 35.09 -33.97
C GLY A 37 -1.39 33.87 -34.32
N ASP A 38 -0.07 34.02 -34.26
CA ASP A 38 0.89 32.93 -34.25
C ASP A 38 0.47 31.93 -33.16
N MET A 39 0.12 30.69 -33.56
CA MET A 39 -0.27 29.63 -32.63
C MET A 39 0.95 29.23 -31.79
N GLN A 40 1.18 29.93 -30.68
CA GLN A 40 2.05 29.42 -29.63
C GLN A 40 1.38 28.18 -29.04
N THR A 41 1.87 27.02 -29.49
CA THR A 41 1.60 25.74 -28.85
C THR A 41 2.27 25.82 -27.48
N THR A 42 1.50 26.02 -26.42
CA THR A 42 1.98 25.76 -25.06
C THR A 42 2.21 24.27 -24.97
N GLU A 43 3.46 23.83 -25.17
CA GLU A 43 3.88 22.48 -24.81
C GLU A 43 3.66 22.34 -23.30
N GLU A 44 2.55 21.73 -22.90
CA GLU A 44 2.42 21.18 -21.55
C GLU A 44 3.52 20.13 -21.43
N VAL A 45 4.61 20.50 -20.76
CA VAL A 45 5.69 19.58 -20.40
C VAL A 45 5.07 18.57 -19.45
N MET A 46 4.62 17.45 -20.01
CA MET A 46 4.25 16.25 -19.27
C MET A 46 5.51 15.80 -18.53
N THR A 47 5.63 16.18 -17.26
CA THR A 47 6.70 15.65 -16.41
C THR A 47 6.47 14.15 -16.32
N GLU A 48 7.38 13.37 -16.88
CA GLU A 48 7.37 11.91 -16.78
C GLU A 48 7.30 11.53 -15.30
N TYR A 49 6.15 11.01 -14.86
CA TYR A 49 5.97 10.55 -13.49
C TYR A 49 6.71 9.21 -13.37
N ASP A 50 7.88 9.22 -12.74
CA ASP A 50 8.60 7.99 -12.42
C ASP A 50 7.80 7.19 -11.38
N VAL A 51 7.01 6.25 -11.89
CA VAL A 51 6.20 5.32 -11.09
C VAL A 51 7.04 4.48 -10.14
N THR A 52 8.35 4.37 -10.34
CA THR A 52 9.25 3.55 -9.52
C THR A 52 9.95 4.30 -8.39
N LYS A 53 9.78 5.63 -8.30
CA LYS A 53 10.43 6.47 -7.27
C LYS A 53 10.13 6.03 -5.84
N ASP A 54 9.00 5.35 -5.65
CA ASP A 54 8.53 4.86 -4.37
C ASP A 54 8.69 3.34 -4.18
N ALA A 55 9.40 2.66 -5.09
CA ALA A 55 9.64 1.23 -5.02
C ALA A 55 10.34 0.83 -3.71
N PHE A 56 9.94 -0.32 -3.17
CA PHE A 56 10.45 -0.86 -1.92
C PHE A 56 10.52 -2.40 -1.97
N GLU A 57 11.23 -2.94 -0.99
CA GLU A 57 11.23 -4.36 -0.67
C GLU A 57 10.80 -4.55 0.79
N LEU A 58 9.93 -5.52 1.02
CA LEU A 58 9.58 -6.00 2.36
C LEU A 58 10.11 -7.42 2.52
N SER A 59 11.07 -7.60 3.42
CA SER A 59 11.59 -8.93 3.76
C SER A 59 10.75 -9.54 4.90
N LEU A 60 10.32 -10.78 4.75
CA LEU A 60 9.63 -11.57 5.77
C LEU A 60 10.51 -12.75 6.17
N TYR A 61 10.59 -13.01 7.47
CA TYR A 61 11.35 -14.12 8.04
C TYR A 61 10.39 -14.95 8.87
N THR A 62 10.13 -16.19 8.43
CA THR A 62 9.06 -17.02 9.01
C THR A 62 9.57 -18.24 9.77
N ASP A 63 10.88 -18.52 9.71
CA ASP A 63 11.53 -19.58 10.49
C ASP A 63 12.40 -19.00 11.60
N SER A 64 11.88 -19.03 12.84
CA SER A 64 12.60 -18.56 14.02
C SER A 64 13.85 -19.39 14.36
N SER A 65 13.99 -20.58 13.79
CA SER A 65 15.16 -21.44 13.96
C SER A 65 16.32 -21.06 13.04
N SER A 66 16.05 -20.29 11.97
CA SER A 66 17.04 -19.93 10.97
C SER A 66 18.07 -18.92 11.47
N ALA A 67 19.28 -18.97 10.89
CA ALA A 67 20.34 -18.02 11.21
C ALA A 67 19.97 -16.59 10.79
N SER A 68 19.29 -16.43 9.65
CA SER A 68 18.84 -15.13 9.13
C SER A 68 17.83 -14.48 10.08
N TYR A 69 16.87 -15.23 10.61
CA TYR A 69 15.90 -14.72 11.57
C TYR A 69 16.56 -14.26 12.87
N ARG A 70 17.47 -15.07 13.42
CA ARG A 70 18.17 -14.77 14.68
C ARG A 70 19.15 -13.59 14.54
N ALA A 71 19.72 -13.40 13.35
CA ALA A 71 20.64 -12.29 13.08
C ALA A 71 19.96 -10.91 13.08
N LEU A 72 18.62 -10.85 13.00
CA LEU A 72 17.86 -9.60 13.02
C LEU A 72 17.95 -8.85 14.36
N GLY A 73 18.25 -9.54 15.47
CA GLY A 73 18.21 -8.95 16.81
C GLY A 73 16.78 -8.83 17.35
N ASP A 74 16.55 -7.90 18.28
CA ASP A 74 15.26 -7.75 18.95
C ASP A 74 14.29 -6.87 18.14
N PRO A 75 13.00 -7.24 18.05
CA PRO A 75 12.01 -6.42 17.37
C PRO A 75 11.72 -5.14 18.16
N VAL A 76 11.56 -4.02 17.45
CA VAL A 76 11.17 -2.75 18.05
C VAL A 76 9.69 -2.74 18.46
N GLN A 77 8.88 -3.61 17.84
CA GLN A 77 7.46 -3.79 18.17
C GLN A 77 7.00 -5.22 17.88
N ILE A 78 6.18 -5.76 18.78
CA ILE A 78 5.58 -7.09 18.66
C ILE A 78 4.05 -6.95 18.68
N PHE A 79 3.40 -7.44 17.63
CA PHE A 79 1.94 -7.49 17.52
C PHE A 79 1.39 -8.84 17.99
N LYS A 80 0.24 -8.79 18.68
CA LYS A 80 -0.57 -9.95 19.09
C LYS A 80 -1.88 -9.93 18.32
N THR A 81 -1.93 -10.68 17.23
CA THR A 81 -2.98 -10.68 16.21
C THR A 81 -3.86 -11.91 16.29
N GLY A 82 -3.38 -13.00 16.92
CA GLY A 82 -4.06 -14.29 16.92
C GLY A 82 -4.02 -15.00 15.57
N SER A 83 -3.12 -14.60 14.66
CA SER A 83 -3.00 -15.20 13.32
C SER A 83 -2.11 -16.44 13.25
N ALA A 84 -1.42 -16.79 14.34
CA ALA A 84 -0.59 -17.98 14.43
C ALA A 84 -1.44 -19.26 14.49
N ILE A 85 -1.07 -20.26 13.68
CA ILE A 85 -1.64 -21.61 13.69
C ILE A 85 -1.06 -22.42 14.85
N TYR A 86 0.26 -22.32 15.06
CA TYR A 86 0.94 -23.02 16.14
C TYR A 86 1.40 -22.09 17.26
N PRO A 87 1.39 -22.57 18.53
CA PRO A 87 1.93 -21.81 19.64
C PRO A 87 3.40 -21.44 19.38
N ASN A 88 3.70 -20.15 19.52
CA ASN A 88 5.04 -19.55 19.33
C ASN A 88 5.48 -19.29 17.88
N ASP A 89 4.63 -19.52 16.88
CA ASP A 89 4.94 -19.08 15.53
C ASP A 89 4.98 -17.55 15.48
N ARG A 90 6.06 -17.04 14.88
CA ARG A 90 6.33 -15.61 14.76
C ARG A 90 6.87 -15.32 13.38
N ILE A 91 6.37 -14.26 12.78
CA ILE A 91 6.92 -13.73 11.54
C ILE A 91 7.54 -12.39 11.86
N ARG A 92 8.80 -12.21 11.45
CA ARG A 92 9.47 -10.92 11.46
C ARG A 92 9.46 -10.30 10.09
N PHE A 93 9.43 -8.97 10.05
CA PHE A 93 9.53 -8.24 8.80
C PHE A 93 10.37 -6.98 8.93
N VAL A 94 11.00 -6.62 7.81
CA VAL A 94 11.91 -5.48 7.67
C VAL A 94 11.68 -4.82 6.32
N SER A 95 11.60 -3.50 6.28
CA SER A 95 11.58 -2.74 5.03
C SER A 95 12.96 -2.18 4.68
N ASN A 96 13.28 -2.12 3.40
CA ASN A 96 14.51 -1.51 2.90
C ASN A 96 14.45 0.04 2.80
N VAL A 97 13.28 0.65 2.99
CA VAL A 97 13.06 2.11 2.96
C VAL A 97 12.16 2.58 4.11
N ASP A 98 12.17 3.87 4.38
CA ASP A 98 11.26 4.48 5.35
C ASP A 98 9.86 4.70 4.75
N GLY A 99 8.86 4.73 5.63
CA GLY A 99 7.55 5.27 5.31
C GLY A 99 6.60 4.31 4.61
N VAL A 100 6.99 3.04 4.43
CA VAL A 100 6.09 1.97 3.97
C VAL A 100 4.99 1.77 5.01
N ILE A 101 3.74 1.73 4.57
CA ILE A 101 2.62 1.30 5.40
C ILE A 101 2.51 -0.21 5.28
N VAL A 102 2.66 -0.94 6.38
CA VAL A 102 2.50 -2.39 6.43
C VAL A 102 1.21 -2.71 7.17
N THR A 103 0.35 -3.51 6.53
CA THR A 103 -0.95 -3.92 7.04
C THR A 103 -1.01 -5.45 7.06
N LEU A 104 -1.40 -6.03 8.18
CA LEU A 104 -1.80 -7.44 8.24
C LEU A 104 -3.31 -7.51 8.14
N VAL A 105 -3.82 -8.13 7.07
CA VAL A 105 -5.24 -8.33 6.85
C VAL A 105 -5.65 -9.75 7.22
N LYS A 106 -6.82 -9.88 7.84
CA LYS A 106 -7.49 -11.14 8.06
C LYS A 106 -8.17 -11.56 6.77
N LEU A 107 -8.06 -12.83 6.40
CA LEU A 107 -8.73 -13.38 5.24
C LEU A 107 -9.86 -14.33 5.65
N LYS A 108 -10.88 -14.38 4.80
CA LYS A 108 -11.96 -15.35 4.85
C LYS A 108 -12.14 -15.97 3.47
N TYR A 109 -12.32 -17.28 3.43
CA TYR A 109 -12.68 -17.97 2.20
C TYR A 109 -14.16 -17.71 1.88
N ASN A 110 -14.42 -17.19 0.67
CA ASN A 110 -15.75 -17.08 0.09
C ASN A 110 -15.98 -18.29 -0.83
N GLU A 111 -16.88 -19.18 -0.40
CA GLU A 111 -17.23 -20.39 -1.15
C GLU A 111 -17.98 -20.11 -2.46
N ALA A 112 -18.74 -19.00 -2.53
CA ALA A 112 -19.55 -18.68 -3.70
C ALA A 112 -18.67 -18.31 -4.90
N ASP A 113 -17.60 -17.55 -4.64
CA ASP A 113 -16.68 -17.04 -5.66
C ASP A 113 -15.37 -17.85 -5.71
N ASN A 114 -15.20 -18.81 -4.78
CA ASN A 114 -13.98 -19.62 -4.62
C ASN A 114 -12.71 -18.75 -4.46
N GLU A 115 -12.84 -17.64 -3.72
CA GLU A 115 -11.80 -16.64 -3.53
C GLU A 115 -11.54 -16.34 -2.05
N MET A 116 -10.35 -15.79 -1.77
CA MET A 116 -10.00 -15.29 -0.44
C MET A 116 -10.28 -13.79 -0.38
N GLU A 117 -11.20 -13.41 0.50
CA GLU A 117 -11.60 -12.02 0.71
C GLU A 117 -10.99 -11.46 1.99
N SER A 118 -10.82 -10.14 2.03
CA SER A 118 -10.44 -9.43 3.26
C SER A 118 -11.62 -9.39 4.24
N ASP A 119 -11.40 -9.88 5.45
CA ASP A 119 -12.35 -9.92 6.57
C ASP A 119 -11.95 -8.96 7.71
N GLY A 120 -11.09 -7.99 7.40
CA GLY A 120 -10.68 -6.92 8.31
C GLY A 120 -9.17 -6.78 8.48
N ILE A 121 -8.77 -5.76 9.24
CA ILE A 121 -7.37 -5.41 9.50
C ILE A 121 -7.00 -5.86 10.91
N LEU A 122 -5.91 -6.63 11.04
CA LEU A 122 -5.34 -7.07 12.31
C LEU A 122 -4.39 -6.02 12.89
N PHE A 123 -3.56 -5.40 12.03
CA PHE A 123 -2.82 -4.17 12.35
C PHE A 123 -2.49 -3.41 11.07
N SER A 124 -2.20 -2.11 11.22
CA SER A 124 -1.60 -1.29 10.17
C SER A 124 -0.63 -0.28 10.80
N MET A 125 0.57 -0.14 10.23
CA MET A 125 1.59 0.74 10.77
C MET A 125 2.50 1.31 9.69
N LYS A 126 3.05 2.50 9.93
CA LYS A 126 4.17 3.02 9.14
C LYS A 126 5.49 2.51 9.73
N VAL A 127 6.31 1.87 8.91
CA VAL A 127 7.61 1.34 9.34
C VAL A 127 8.78 2.24 8.97
N LYS A 128 9.91 2.02 9.66
CA LYS A 128 11.21 2.61 9.33
C LYS A 128 12.13 1.58 8.70
N LYS A 129 13.05 2.08 7.89
CA LYS A 129 14.08 1.30 7.23
C LYS A 129 14.90 0.52 8.25
N GLY A 130 15.05 -0.78 8.01
CA GLY A 130 15.95 -1.65 8.79
C GLY A 130 15.50 -1.97 10.20
N GLU A 131 14.42 -1.35 10.71
CA GLU A 131 13.82 -1.75 11.98
C GLU A 131 13.10 -3.09 11.84
N VAL A 132 13.18 -3.91 12.89
CA VAL A 132 12.61 -5.26 12.92
C VAL A 132 11.27 -5.20 13.63
N TYR A 133 10.23 -5.67 12.95
CA TYR A 133 8.88 -5.78 13.50
C TYR A 133 8.48 -7.24 13.54
N GLU A 134 7.67 -7.64 14.52
CA GLU A 134 7.26 -9.02 14.71
C GLU A 134 5.75 -9.13 14.95
N PHE A 135 5.13 -10.19 14.44
CA PHE A 135 3.77 -10.56 14.81
C PHE A 135 3.66 -12.08 15.01
N ASP A 136 2.69 -12.52 15.80
CA ASP A 136 2.29 -13.92 15.91
C ASP A 136 1.49 -14.35 14.67
N GLY A 137 2.19 -14.96 13.72
CA GLY A 137 1.63 -15.47 12.47
C GLY A 137 2.34 -16.73 12.00
N SER A 138 1.64 -17.49 11.16
CA SER A 138 2.12 -18.73 10.55
C SER A 138 1.84 -18.71 9.05
N LEU A 139 2.61 -19.49 8.30
CA LEU A 139 2.25 -19.83 6.92
C LEU A 139 1.25 -20.99 6.95
N ALA A 140 0.16 -20.87 6.19
CA ALA A 140 -0.80 -21.95 6.02
C ALA A 140 -0.34 -22.92 4.93
N GLU A 141 -0.57 -24.21 5.15
CA GLU A 141 -0.40 -25.27 4.14
C GLU A 141 -1.59 -25.37 3.19
N THR A 142 -2.78 -25.00 3.67
CA THR A 142 -4.05 -25.16 2.93
C THR A 142 -4.77 -23.82 2.80
N VAL A 143 -5.68 -23.49 3.72
CA VAL A 143 -6.49 -22.27 3.67
C VAL A 143 -5.80 -21.19 4.50
N PRO A 144 -5.28 -20.11 3.88
CA PRO A 144 -4.68 -19.03 4.63
C PRO A 144 -5.71 -18.23 5.42
N THR A 145 -5.32 -17.69 6.56
CA THR A 145 -6.20 -16.85 7.39
C THR A 145 -5.78 -15.39 7.41
N ALA A 146 -4.64 -15.07 6.78
CA ALA A 146 -4.10 -13.72 6.72
C ALA A 146 -3.23 -13.48 5.48
N ALA A 147 -3.11 -12.21 5.11
CA ALA A 147 -2.11 -11.71 4.17
C ALA A 147 -1.41 -10.50 4.79
N ILE A 148 -0.15 -10.31 4.42
CA ILE A 148 0.58 -9.07 4.69
C ILE A 148 0.62 -8.25 3.41
N GLU A 149 0.27 -6.97 3.55
CA GLU A 149 0.19 -5.98 2.50
C GLU A 149 1.10 -4.81 2.89
N ALA A 150 1.79 -4.25 1.91
CA ALA A 150 2.67 -3.13 2.09
C ALA A 150 2.46 -2.11 0.98
N GLU A 151 2.46 -0.82 1.32
CA GLU A 151 2.18 0.24 0.37
C GLU A 151 3.05 1.48 0.62
N LYS A 152 3.48 2.14 -0.46
CA LYS A 152 4.17 3.44 -0.45
C LYS A 152 4.02 4.12 -1.79
N GLY A 153 3.48 5.35 -1.81
CA GLY A 153 3.54 6.24 -2.97
C GLY A 153 3.05 5.65 -4.31
N GLY A 154 1.97 4.87 -4.28
CA GLY A 154 1.43 4.22 -5.48
C GLY A 154 2.07 2.87 -5.80
N MET A 155 2.97 2.37 -4.96
CA MET A 155 3.55 1.04 -5.05
C MET A 155 2.96 0.14 -3.96
N ALA A 156 2.76 -1.13 -4.27
CA ALA A 156 2.25 -2.12 -3.32
C ALA A 156 2.94 -3.47 -3.45
N ALA A 157 2.99 -4.22 -2.35
CA ALA A 157 3.43 -5.61 -2.32
C ALA A 157 2.47 -6.40 -1.43
N ARG A 158 2.12 -7.62 -1.84
CA ARG A 158 1.20 -8.47 -1.10
C ARG A 158 1.72 -9.90 -1.02
N LYS A 159 1.61 -10.50 0.16
CA LYS A 159 1.83 -11.93 0.38
C LYS A 159 0.71 -12.50 1.21
N VAL A 160 -0.07 -13.39 0.60
CA VAL A 160 -0.92 -14.32 1.35
C VAL A 160 0.00 -15.26 2.13
N LEU A 161 -0.25 -15.43 3.43
CA LEU A 161 0.63 -16.19 4.33
C LEU A 161 0.43 -17.69 4.12
N THR A 162 0.94 -18.19 3.01
CA THR A 162 1.01 -19.61 2.63
C THR A 162 2.43 -20.02 2.31
N TYR A 163 2.75 -21.29 2.53
CA TYR A 163 3.99 -21.88 2.03
C TYR A 163 4.01 -21.82 0.49
N ASP A 164 5.16 -21.46 -0.08
CA ASP A 164 5.35 -21.39 -1.53
C ASP A 164 5.93 -22.68 -2.12
N GLY A 165 6.04 -23.74 -1.30
CA GLY A 165 6.47 -25.07 -1.72
C GLY A 165 7.96 -25.18 -2.08
N ARG A 166 8.76 -24.14 -1.89
CA ARG A 166 10.20 -24.16 -2.22
C ARG A 166 11.03 -24.69 -1.06
N ASP A 167 11.49 -25.94 -1.18
CA ASP A 167 12.64 -26.59 -0.51
C ASP A 167 13.14 -25.94 0.81
N GLY A 168 12.25 -25.74 1.79
CA GLY A 168 12.60 -25.27 3.13
C GLY A 168 13.07 -23.81 3.24
N LYS A 169 12.93 -22.98 2.19
CA LYS A 169 13.19 -21.53 2.32
C LYS A 169 11.94 -20.82 2.80
N THR A 170 12.06 -20.18 3.96
CA THR A 170 10.99 -19.54 4.72
C THR A 170 11.18 -18.02 4.82
N ASP A 171 12.16 -17.49 4.10
CA ASP A 171 12.41 -16.06 4.00
C ASP A 171 11.89 -15.56 2.64
N TYR A 172 11.06 -14.53 2.66
CA TYR A 172 10.44 -13.95 1.49
C TYR A 172 10.91 -12.53 1.30
N VAL A 173 11.20 -12.13 0.06
CA VAL A 173 11.43 -10.73 -0.30
C VAL A 173 10.31 -10.32 -1.24
N LEU A 174 9.41 -9.46 -0.74
CA LEU A 174 8.32 -8.91 -1.53
C LEU A 174 8.79 -7.63 -2.18
N LYS A 175 8.90 -7.64 -3.51
CA LYS A 175 9.18 -6.44 -4.29
C LYS A 175 7.87 -5.73 -4.58
N SER A 176 7.84 -4.42 -4.38
CA SER A 176 6.67 -3.63 -4.69
C SER A 176 6.47 -3.50 -6.19
N GLU A 177 5.22 -3.54 -6.62
CA GLU A 177 4.77 -3.28 -7.99
C GLU A 177 3.87 -2.05 -7.99
N PRO A 178 3.77 -1.31 -9.11
CA PRO A 178 2.82 -0.22 -9.21
C PRO A 178 1.40 -0.69 -8.91
N LEU A 179 0.68 0.05 -8.08
CA LEU A 179 -0.77 -0.09 -7.98
C LEU A 179 -1.33 0.22 -9.36
N LEU A 180 -1.90 -0.80 -9.99
CA LEU A 180 -2.77 -0.58 -11.13
C LEU A 180 -4.00 0.14 -10.58
N PHE A 181 -4.02 1.46 -10.69
CA PHE A 181 -5.27 2.19 -10.64
C PHE A 181 -6.09 1.63 -11.81
N ASP A 182 -7.15 0.87 -11.52
CA ASP A 182 -8.21 0.74 -12.50
C ASP A 182 -8.64 2.18 -12.78
N GLU A 183 -8.23 2.72 -13.93
CA GLU A 183 -8.94 3.82 -14.57
C GLU A 183 -10.35 3.29 -14.80
N ALA A 184 -11.21 3.49 -13.80
CA ALA A 184 -12.63 3.34 -13.97
C ALA A 184 -13.01 4.36 -15.04
N VAL A 185 -13.15 3.84 -16.26
CA VAL A 185 -13.77 4.45 -17.42
C VAL A 185 -14.94 5.31 -16.95
N GLY A 186 -14.81 6.62 -17.12
CA GLY A 186 -15.82 7.63 -16.79
C GLY A 186 -15.86 8.67 -17.87
#